data_AF-M5G7Y8-F1
#
_entry.id   AF-M5G7Y8-F1
#
_cell.length_a   1.000
_cell.length_b   1.000
_cell.length_c   1.000
_cell.angle_alpha   90.00
_cell.angle_beta   90.00
_cell.angle_gamma   90.00
#
_symmetry.space_group_name_H-M   'P 1'
#
loop_
_entity.id
_entity.type
_entity.pdbx_description
1 polymer ?
#
loop_
_entity_poly.entity_id
_entity_poly.type
_entity_poly.pdbx_seq_one_letter_code
_entity_poly.pdbx_strand_id
1 'polypeptide(L)'
;MSAFKRRLPTSAQQNLPGVRLCALSPFHPIMSTGVPSLDDVLGGGLPLSTSLLVQCPDSYSAWTLLVQKYFISQGLRSGHDICLVGD
;
A
#
# COMPACT_ATOMS: atom_id res chain seq x y z
N MET A 1 -31.29 -8.63 3.40
CA MET A 1 -30.41 -7.68 2.68
C MET A 1 -29.94 -6.64 3.69
N SER A 2 -28.76 -6.84 4.29
CA SER A 2 -28.27 -5.98 5.38
C SER A 2 -27.65 -4.70 4.83
N ALA A 3 -28.37 -3.58 5.00
CA ALA A 3 -28.07 -2.27 4.42
C ALA A 3 -27.19 -1.39 5.33
N PHE A 4 -26.25 -1.97 6.06
CA PHE A 4 -25.28 -1.21 6.85
C PHE A 4 -24.12 -0.73 5.96
N LYS A 5 -24.42 0.20 5.03
CA LYS A 5 -23.37 1.03 4.40
C LYS A 5 -22.91 2.05 5.43
N ARG A 6 -21.81 1.73 6.13
CA ARG A 6 -21.10 2.67 7.01
C ARG A 6 -20.68 3.88 6.16
N ARG A 7 -21.30 5.03 6.40
CA ARG A 7 -20.95 6.29 5.71
C ARG A 7 -19.59 6.74 6.24
N LEU A 8 -18.56 6.59 5.42
CA LEU A 8 -17.26 7.21 5.65
C LEU A 8 -17.46 8.74 5.60
N PRO A 9 -16.83 9.53 6.49
CA PRO A 9 -16.94 10.98 6.47
C PRO A 9 -16.44 11.51 5.13
N THR A 10 -17.35 12.12 4.36
CA THR A 10 -17.10 12.68 3.02
C THR A 10 -16.02 13.77 3.04
N SER A 11 -15.74 14.35 4.21
CA SER A 11 -14.72 15.37 4.45
C SER A 11 -13.27 14.86 4.48
N ALA A 12 -13.05 13.53 4.51
CA ALA A 12 -11.71 12.94 4.67
C ALA A 12 -11.09 12.41 3.37
N GLN A 13 -11.80 12.45 2.24
CA GLN A 13 -11.21 12.16 0.93
C GLN A 13 -10.46 13.39 0.43
N GLN A 14 -9.25 13.60 0.95
CA GLN A 14 -8.24 14.25 0.11
C GLN A 14 -8.02 13.32 -1.08
N ASN A 15 -8.39 13.76 -2.28
CA ASN A 15 -8.19 13.03 -3.53
C ASN A 15 -6.69 12.95 -3.85
N LEU A 16 -5.94 12.16 -3.08
CA LEU A 16 -4.58 11.76 -3.41
C LEU A 16 -4.68 10.53 -4.34
N PRO A 17 -4.09 10.59 -5.54
CA PRO A 17 -4.18 9.50 -6.50
C PRO A 17 -3.51 8.24 -5.92
N GLY A 18 -4.21 7.11 -5.96
CA GLY A 18 -3.69 5.83 -5.44
C GLY A 18 -3.63 5.66 -3.92
N VAL A 19 -4.13 6.63 -3.14
CA VAL A 19 -4.29 6.52 -1.68
C VAL A 19 -5.75 6.20 -1.34
N ARG A 20 -5.97 5.27 -0.41
CA ARG A 20 -7.29 4.93 0.12
C ARG A 20 -7.28 4.98 1.64
N LEU A 21 -8.43 5.13 2.27
CA LEU A 21 -8.53 5.02 3.74
C LEU A 21 -8.58 3.55 4.13
N CYS A 22 -7.88 3.19 5.21
CA CYS A 22 -7.97 1.86 5.81
C CYS A 22 -9.42 1.56 6.19
N ALA A 23 -9.88 0.33 5.94
CA ALA A 23 -11.26 -0.07 6.27
C ALA A 23 -11.48 -0.20 7.79
N LEU A 24 -10.41 -0.51 8.52
CA LEU A 24 -10.40 -0.72 9.96
C LEU A 24 -10.13 0.60 10.68
N SER A 25 -10.78 0.81 11.83
CA SER A 25 -10.52 1.96 12.70
C SER A 25 -9.21 1.74 13.46
N PRO A 26 -8.35 2.76 13.62
CA PRO A 26 -8.42 4.13 13.07
C PRO A 26 -8.19 4.22 11.55
N PHE A 27 -8.96 5.08 10.88
CA PHE A 27 -8.92 5.30 9.42
C PHE A 27 -7.66 6.04 8.97
N HIS A 28 -6.53 5.34 8.90
CA HIS A 28 -5.31 5.92 8.35
C HIS A 28 -5.32 5.83 6.82
N PRO A 29 -4.73 6.81 6.12
CA PRO A 29 -4.49 6.70 4.69
C PRO A 29 -3.45 5.59 4.43
N ILE A 30 -3.77 4.71 3.50
CA ILE A 30 -2.97 3.55 3.09
C ILE A 30 -2.77 3.57 1.57
N MET A 31 -1.66 2.98 1.13
CA MET A 31 -1.27 2.78 -0.26
C MET A 31 -1.13 1.28 -0.53
N SER A 32 -1.51 0.83 -1.74
CA SER A 32 -1.21 -0.54 -2.16
C SER A 32 0.28 -0.72 -2.39
N THR A 33 0.81 -1.90 -2.07
CA THR A 33 2.20 -2.28 -2.34
C THR A 33 2.41 -2.80 -3.76
N GLY A 34 1.34 -2.98 -4.54
CA GLY A 34 1.37 -3.59 -5.87
C GLY A 34 1.30 -5.12 -5.85
N VAL A 35 1.37 -5.74 -4.67
CA VAL A 35 1.21 -7.19 -4.47
C VAL A 35 -0.06 -7.45 -3.64
N PRO A 36 -1.15 -7.94 -4.25
CA PRO A 36 -2.42 -8.11 -3.55
C PRO A 36 -2.35 -9.00 -2.30
N SER A 37 -1.60 -10.11 -2.39
CA SER A 37 -1.42 -11.01 -1.25
C SER A 37 -0.66 -10.38 -0.09
N LEU A 38 0.25 -9.44 -0.36
CA LEU A 38 0.97 -8.70 0.67
C LEU A 38 0.10 -7.59 1.27
N ASP A 39 -0.70 -6.92 0.46
CA ASP A 39 -1.68 -5.95 0.94
C ASP A 39 -2.68 -6.60 1.91
N ASP A 40 -3.15 -7.81 1.62
CA ASP A 40 -4.06 -8.55 2.50
C ASP A 40 -3.41 -8.85 3.87
N VAL A 41 -2.14 -9.24 3.87
CA VAL A 41 -1.37 -9.47 5.11
C VAL A 41 -1.19 -8.17 5.91
N LEU A 42 -1.03 -7.03 5.23
CA LEU A 42 -0.91 -5.72 5.85
C LEU A 42 -2.27 -5.11 6.27
N GLY A 43 -3.39 -5.79 6.05
CA GLY A 43 -4.73 -5.28 6.39
C GLY A 43 -5.31 -4.30 5.36
N GLY A 44 -4.91 -4.46 4.10
CA GLY A 44 -5.36 -3.68 2.96
C GLY A 44 -4.30 -2.78 2.33
N GLY A 45 -3.05 -2.80 2.82
CA GLY A 45 -1.94 -2.05 2.24
C GLY A 45 -1.08 -1.34 3.29
N LEU A 46 -0.10 -0.57 2.82
CA LEU A 46 0.88 0.11 3.65
C LEU A 46 0.36 1.49 4.10
N PRO A 47 0.34 1.80 5.41
CA PRO A 47 -0.01 3.13 5.90
C PRO A 47 0.98 4.21 5.44
N LEU A 48 0.48 5.42 5.16
CA LEU A 48 1.36 6.54 4.88
C LEU A 48 2.26 6.86 6.09
N SER A 49 3.44 7.43 5.80
CA SER A 49 4.47 7.76 6.79
C SER A 49 5.05 6.56 7.55
N THR A 50 4.95 5.35 6.97
CA THR A 50 5.58 4.14 7.49
C THR A 50 6.66 3.61 6.54
N SER A 51 7.55 2.78 7.07
CA SER A 51 8.56 2.07 6.29
C SER A 51 8.30 0.57 6.37
N LEU A 52 8.57 -0.13 5.26
CA LEU A 52 8.44 -1.57 5.15
C LEU A 52 9.82 -2.16 4.88
N LEU A 53 10.28 -3.04 5.76
CA LEU A 53 11.51 -3.81 5.58
C LEU A 53 11.17 -5.20 5.05
N VAL A 54 11.76 -5.58 3.89
CA VAL A 54 11.64 -6.92 3.32
C VAL A 54 12.97 -7.64 3.49
N GLN A 55 12.97 -8.73 4.24
CA GLN A 55 14.13 -9.61 4.38
C GLN A 55 13.76 -11.00 3.86
N CYS A 56 14.51 -11.47 2.86
CA CYS A 56 14.42 -12.86 2.41
C CYS A 56 15.63 -13.63 2.98
N PRO A 57 15.41 -14.69 3.77
CA PRO A 57 16.51 -15.50 4.30
C PRO A 57 17.16 -16.39 3.23
N ASP A 58 16.48 -16.61 2.10
CA ASP A 58 16.98 -17.43 0.99
C ASP A 58 17.76 -16.57 -0.02
N SER A 59 19.01 -16.94 -0.26
CA SER A 59 19.92 -16.24 -1.16
C SER A 59 19.56 -16.44 -2.64
N TYR A 60 18.84 -17.51 -2.98
CA TYR A 60 18.45 -17.80 -4.37
C TYR A 60 17.12 -17.15 -4.76
N SER A 61 16.42 -16.54 -3.80
CA SER A 61 15.10 -15.99 -4.03
C SER A 61 15.15 -14.49 -4.30
N ALA A 62 14.68 -14.08 -5.49
CA ALA A 62 14.60 -12.68 -5.89
C ALA A 62 13.35 -11.95 -5.35
N TRP A 63 12.76 -12.43 -4.24
CA TRP A 63 11.52 -11.87 -3.68
C TRP A 63 11.66 -10.41 -3.28
N THR A 64 12.78 -10.03 -2.66
CA THR A 64 13.01 -8.64 -2.26
C THR A 64 12.99 -7.70 -3.47
N LEU A 65 13.67 -8.07 -4.56
CA LEU A 65 13.68 -7.31 -5.81
C LEU A 65 12.31 -7.26 -6.47
N LEU A 66 11.54 -8.36 -6.42
CA LEU A 66 10.18 -8.38 -6.95
C LEU A 66 9.28 -7.42 -6.17
N VAL A 67 9.25 -7.49 -4.84
CA VAL A 67 8.44 -6.59 -4.01
C VAL A 67 8.83 -5.13 -4.25
N GLN A 68 10.12 -4.83 -4.36
CA GLN A 68 10.60 -3.50 -4.72
C GLN A 68 10.07 -3.04 -6.08
N LYS A 69 10.17 -3.87 -7.13
CA LYS A 69 9.65 -3.56 -8.48
C LYS A 69 8.14 -3.32 -8.49
N TYR A 70 7.39 -4.15 -7.76
CA TYR A 70 5.94 -3.97 -7.62
C TYR A 70 5.61 -2.65 -6.92
N PHE A 71 6.30 -2.34 -5.83
CA PHE A 71 6.12 -1.07 -5.11
C PHE A 71 6.38 0.15 -6.01
N ILE A 72 7.47 0.12 -6.79
CA ILE A 72 7.79 1.16 -7.78
C ILE A 72 6.68 1.26 -8.83
N SER A 73 6.28 0.13 -9.43
CA SER A 73 5.24 0.13 -10.47
C SER A 73 3.91 0.68 -9.97
N GLN A 74 3.57 0.40 -8.70
CA GLN A 74 2.35 0.86 -8.06
C GLN A 74 2.39 2.36 -7.76
N GLY A 75 3.56 2.88 -7.34
CA GLY A 75 3.78 4.32 -7.20
C GLY A 75 3.67 5.05 -8.54
N LEU A 76 4.27 4.52 -9.62
CA LEU A 76 4.19 5.08 -10.97
C LEU A 76 2.75 5.09 -11.49
N ARG A 77 2.02 3.99 -11.30
CA ARG A 77 0.60 3.89 -11.67
C ARG A 77 -0.27 4.90 -10.93
N SER A 78 0.10 5.22 -9.69
CA SER A 78 -0.60 6.17 -8.84
C SER A 78 -0.19 7.62 -9.11
N GLY A 79 0.83 7.87 -9.95
CA GLY A 79 1.37 9.21 -10.19
C GLY A 79 2.15 9.79 -9.01
N HIS A 80 2.73 8.93 -8.16
CA HIS A 80 3.61 9.36 -7.08
C HIS A 80 5.05 9.54 -7.56
N ASP A 81 5.72 10.54 -7.00
CA ASP A 81 7.17 10.70 -7.17
C ASP A 81 7.90 9.58 -6.43
N ILE A 82 8.79 8.88 -7.14
CA ILE A 82 9.54 7.74 -6.61
C ILE A 82 11.02 8.07 -6.64
N CYS A 83 11.68 7.86 -5.50
CA CYS A 83 13.13 7.90 -5.39
C CYS A 83 13.66 6.49 -5.14
N LEU A 84 14.61 6.06 -5.97
CA LEU A 84 15.35 4.82 -5.77
C LEU A 84 16.75 5.16 -5.31
N VAL A 85 17.15 4.54 -4.19
CA VAL A 85 18.46 4.73 -3.59
C VAL A 85 19.11 3.35 -3.44
N GLY A 86 20.19 3.13 -4.18
CA GLY A 86 20.89 1.83 -4.28
C GLY A 86 20.90 1.27 -5.70
N ASP A 87 21.63 0.17 -5.88
CA ASP A 87 21.71 -0.66 -7.10
C ASP A 87 21.01 -2.02 -6.90
#